data_AF-A0A1I1VYI5-F1
#
_entry.id   AF-A0A1I1VYI5-F1
#
_cell.length_a   1.000
_cell.length_b   1.000
_cell.length_c   1.000
_cell.angle_alpha   90.00
_cell.angle_beta   90.00
_cell.angle_gamma   90.00
#
_symmetry.space_group_name_H-M   'P 1'
#
loop_
_entity.id
_entity.type
_entity.pdbx_description
1 polymer ?
#
loop_
_entity_poly.entity_id
_entity_poly.type
_entity_poly.pdbx_seq_one_letter_code
_entity_poly.pdbx_strand_id
1 'polypeptide(L)'
;MKKNLFLVILLTVLGISSNIFARPYFDKEKDLLLACFDLKPDEDDVHAAAALACMLQHPDLSGIQYFAVAGAYGIQNGKYIHTATPEFFNNLFGHKNKKWTDAHENRDQSVKKVRKLVKKTLKSGGKVFIQEAGQSDFTHDMLKALIEAGVDRNVIKSKVIVVQHSNWNEDKSDQTKLEWVKNNTYYVKIDDGNSPDNNTPGYNNKNTRFMTQALASENPNAKARSFWEQANKICKGWEASWENPTIANGGVDFSDCVENWWIFDLKDKTDSIAKFWERYVINKP
;
A
#
# COMPACT_ATOMS: atom_id res chain seq x y z
N MET A 1 13.48 51.82 56.82
CA MET A 1 14.26 51.27 55.69
C MET A 1 13.79 49.85 55.39
N LYS A 2 13.72 49.53 54.10
CA LYS A 2 12.95 48.46 53.42
C LYS A 2 13.07 47.05 54.04
N LYS A 3 11.92 46.43 54.35
CA LYS A 3 11.78 44.96 54.48
C LYS A 3 11.51 44.40 53.08
N ASN A 4 12.50 43.73 52.49
CA ASN A 4 12.33 43.07 51.19
C ASN A 4 11.60 41.74 51.37
N LEU A 5 10.40 41.70 50.80
CA LEU A 5 9.56 40.54 50.58
C LEU A 5 10.23 39.62 49.54
N PHE A 6 10.68 38.44 49.94
CA PHE A 6 11.08 37.40 48.98
C PHE A 6 9.85 36.55 48.66
N LEU A 7 9.23 36.84 47.52
CA LEU A 7 8.19 36.03 46.91
C LEU A 7 8.87 34.88 46.15
N VAL A 8 8.76 33.65 46.67
CA VAL A 8 9.19 32.45 45.96
C VAL A 8 8.05 32.05 45.01
N ILE A 9 8.21 32.37 43.71
CA ILE A 9 7.33 31.88 42.65
C ILE A 9 7.79 30.46 42.31
N LEU A 10 7.01 29.47 42.76
CA LEU A 10 7.18 28.08 42.38
C LEU A 10 6.60 27.88 40.97
N LEU A 11 7.47 27.90 39.95
CA LEU A 11 7.10 27.58 38.57
C LEU A 11 7.01 26.05 38.41
N THR A 12 5.81 25.51 38.58
CA THR A 12 5.48 24.15 38.10
C THR A 12 5.44 24.16 36.58
N VAL A 13 6.54 23.73 35.95
CA VAL A 13 6.58 23.40 34.52
C VAL A 13 5.80 22.10 34.35
N LEU A 14 4.54 22.21 33.93
CA LEU A 14 3.78 21.08 33.38
C LEU A 14 4.46 20.68 32.06
N GLY A 15 5.31 19.66 32.12
CA GLY A 15 5.87 19.02 30.94
C GLY A 15 4.72 18.41 30.14
N ILE A 16 4.37 19.03 29.02
CA ILE A 16 3.54 18.40 28.00
C ILE A 16 4.40 17.28 27.41
N SER A 17 4.21 16.06 27.91
CA SER A 17 4.76 14.87 27.26
C SER A 17 4.02 14.70 25.93
N SER A 18 4.57 15.29 24.87
CA SER A 18 4.25 14.89 23.52
C SER A 18 4.66 13.42 23.41
N ASN A 19 3.67 12.53 23.40
CA ASN A 19 3.87 11.14 23.02
C ASN A 19 4.20 11.14 21.52
N ILE A 20 5.47 11.40 21.19
CA ILE A 20 6.01 11.13 19.87
C ILE A 20 6.00 9.60 19.77
N PHE A 21 4.94 9.04 19.20
CA PHE A 21 4.90 7.63 18.88
C PHE A 21 6.01 7.36 17.86
N ALA A 22 7.01 6.57 18.27
CA ALA A 22 8.07 6.14 17.37
C ALA A 22 7.46 5.47 16.13
N ARG A 23 8.06 5.75 14.96
CA ARG A 23 7.66 5.14 13.68
C ARG A 23 7.60 3.62 13.81
N PRO A 24 6.52 2.96 13.38
CA PRO A 24 6.49 1.50 13.32
C PRO A 24 7.35 1.02 12.15
N TYR A 25 8.21 0.04 12.42
CA TYR A 25 9.00 -0.66 11.39
C TYR A 25 8.45 -2.05 11.14
N PHE A 26 8.48 -2.47 9.87
CA PHE A 26 8.06 -3.79 9.42
C PHE A 26 9.10 -4.85 9.80
N ASP A 27 8.65 -5.87 10.53
CA ASP A 27 9.45 -7.03 10.89
C ASP A 27 9.08 -8.22 10.00
N LYS A 28 10.01 -8.62 9.14
CA LYS A 28 9.82 -9.65 8.11
C LYS A 28 9.47 -11.03 8.67
N GLU A 29 9.84 -11.32 9.92
CA GLU A 29 9.64 -12.64 10.51
C GLU A 29 8.22 -12.82 11.06
N LYS A 30 7.58 -11.73 11.48
CA LYS A 30 6.31 -11.79 12.23
C LYS A 30 5.18 -10.92 11.68
N ASP A 31 5.49 -9.85 10.95
CA ASP A 31 4.49 -8.91 10.48
C ASP A 31 3.90 -9.35 9.13
N LEU A 32 2.66 -8.94 8.87
CA LEU A 32 1.94 -9.19 7.64
C LEU A 32 1.88 -7.90 6.81
N LEU A 33 2.28 -7.97 5.54
CA LEU A 33 1.88 -6.99 4.52
C LEU A 33 0.50 -7.37 3.99
N LEU A 34 -0.47 -6.47 4.08
CA LEU A 34 -1.75 -6.56 3.39
C LEU A 34 -1.75 -5.53 2.26
N ALA A 35 -1.71 -5.98 1.01
CA ALA A 35 -1.71 -5.10 -0.16
C ALA A 35 -3.11 -4.98 -0.74
N CYS A 36 -3.77 -3.85 -0.52
CA CYS A 36 -5.13 -3.56 -0.99
C CYS A 36 -5.04 -2.73 -2.27
N PHE A 37 -5.36 -3.34 -3.41
CA PHE A 37 -5.46 -2.69 -4.71
C PHE A 37 -6.94 -2.50 -5.05
N ASP A 38 -7.33 -1.31 -5.46
CA ASP A 38 -8.68 -0.95 -5.84
C ASP A 38 -9.05 -1.43 -7.27
N LEU A 39 -8.14 -1.33 -8.24
CA LEU A 39 -8.29 -1.66 -9.68
C LEU A 39 -9.50 -1.00 -10.34
N LYS A 40 -9.82 0.24 -9.96
CA LYS A 40 -10.99 0.98 -10.42
C LYS A 40 -10.77 2.49 -10.29
N PRO A 41 -11.06 3.31 -11.29
CA PRO A 41 -11.26 2.97 -12.70
C PRO A 41 -9.96 2.84 -13.49
N ASP A 42 -8.84 3.25 -12.89
CA ASP A 42 -7.57 3.54 -13.53
C ASP A 42 -6.55 2.41 -13.39
N GLU A 43 -5.60 2.42 -14.33
CA GLU A 43 -4.71 1.29 -14.59
C GLU A 43 -3.40 1.32 -13.78
N ASP A 44 -3.17 2.36 -12.98
CA ASP A 44 -1.99 2.49 -12.12
C ASP A 44 -1.91 1.34 -11.12
N ASP A 45 -3.02 0.86 -10.59
CA ASP A 45 -3.05 -0.32 -9.70
C ASP A 45 -2.57 -1.62 -10.39
N VAL A 46 -2.74 -1.73 -11.71
CA VAL A 46 -2.19 -2.87 -12.48
C VAL A 46 -0.66 -2.80 -12.48
N HIS A 47 -0.11 -1.61 -12.70
CA HIS A 47 1.32 -1.36 -12.62
C HIS A 47 1.87 -1.45 -11.18
N ALA A 48 1.15 -0.96 -10.17
CA ALA A 48 1.51 -1.08 -8.76
C ALA A 48 1.54 -2.54 -8.30
N ALA A 49 0.56 -3.36 -8.71
CA ALA A 49 0.57 -4.79 -8.43
C ALA A 49 1.80 -5.48 -9.06
N ALA A 50 2.13 -5.17 -10.31
CA ALA A 50 3.33 -5.70 -10.98
C ALA A 50 4.63 -5.24 -10.29
N ALA A 51 4.70 -3.97 -9.89
CA ALA A 51 5.83 -3.39 -9.18
C ALA A 51 6.03 -4.06 -7.81
N LEU A 52 4.98 -4.20 -6.99
CA LEU A 52 5.05 -4.92 -5.72
C LEU A 52 5.49 -6.37 -5.94
N ALA A 53 4.96 -7.07 -6.95
CA ALA A 53 5.38 -8.44 -7.23
C ALA A 53 6.88 -8.52 -7.55
N CYS A 54 7.44 -7.54 -8.26
CA CYS A 54 8.89 -7.44 -8.48
C CYS A 54 9.66 -7.29 -7.15
N MET A 55 9.17 -6.42 -6.24
CA MET A 55 9.76 -6.26 -4.91
C MET A 55 9.75 -7.58 -4.12
N LEU A 56 8.63 -8.29 -4.12
CA LEU A 56 8.45 -9.55 -3.37
C LEU A 56 9.29 -10.71 -3.90
N GLN A 57 9.71 -10.66 -5.17
CA GLN A 57 10.64 -11.65 -5.74
C GLN A 57 12.11 -11.35 -5.42
N HIS A 58 12.43 -10.12 -5.03
CA HIS A 58 13.81 -9.72 -4.74
C HIS A 58 14.29 -10.33 -3.41
N PRO A 59 15.55 -10.79 -3.31
CA PRO A 59 16.09 -11.42 -2.09
C PRO A 59 15.90 -10.61 -0.81
N ASP A 60 15.94 -9.28 -0.90
CA ASP A 60 15.69 -8.41 0.26
C ASP A 60 14.36 -8.67 0.94
N LEU A 61 13.31 -8.99 0.18
CA LEU A 61 11.96 -9.21 0.72
C LEU A 61 11.57 -10.69 0.67
N SER A 62 12.55 -11.58 0.51
CA SER A 62 12.33 -13.01 0.61
C SER A 62 11.79 -13.37 2.00
N GLY A 63 10.81 -14.27 2.03
CA GLY A 63 10.26 -14.82 3.26
C GLY A 63 9.23 -13.93 3.98
N ILE A 64 8.96 -12.71 3.52
CA ILE A 64 7.94 -11.87 4.18
C ILE A 64 6.56 -12.51 4.09
N GLN A 65 5.74 -12.30 5.12
CA GLN A 65 4.34 -12.67 5.08
C GLN A 65 3.55 -11.58 4.37
N TYR A 66 2.84 -11.93 3.30
CA TYR A 66 1.97 -11.01 2.59
C TYR A 66 0.66 -11.68 2.17
N PHE A 67 -0.36 -10.85 1.95
CA PHE A 67 -1.60 -11.21 1.30
C PHE A 67 -2.13 -10.02 0.50
N ALA A 68 -2.57 -10.23 -0.74
CA ALA A 68 -3.13 -9.17 -1.57
C ALA A 68 -4.68 -9.20 -1.64
N VAL A 69 -5.28 -8.06 -1.90
CA VAL A 69 -6.72 -7.89 -2.11
C VAL A 69 -6.89 -7.10 -3.40
N ALA A 70 -7.52 -7.71 -4.40
CA ALA A 70 -7.97 -7.02 -5.59
C ALA A 70 -9.39 -6.49 -5.34
N GLY A 71 -9.74 -5.31 -5.85
CA GLY A 71 -11.08 -4.74 -5.70
C GLY A 71 -11.34 -4.13 -4.32
N ALA A 72 -10.31 -3.60 -3.67
CA ALA A 72 -10.40 -2.91 -2.39
C ALA A 72 -10.99 -1.49 -2.48
N TYR A 73 -11.73 -1.17 -3.54
CA TYR A 73 -12.25 0.18 -3.80
C TYR A 73 -13.36 0.65 -2.84
N GLY A 74 -13.53 1.97 -2.83
CA GLY A 74 -14.55 2.71 -2.08
C GLY A 74 -15.73 3.18 -2.94
N ILE A 75 -16.06 4.47 -2.85
CA ILE A 75 -17.26 5.06 -3.48
C ILE A 75 -17.02 5.61 -4.88
N GLN A 76 -15.85 5.34 -5.47
CA GLN A 76 -15.50 5.82 -6.80
C GLN A 76 -16.36 5.23 -7.91
N ASN A 77 -16.53 6.04 -8.96
CA ASN A 77 -17.22 5.67 -10.19
C ASN A 77 -16.29 4.90 -11.14
N GLY A 78 -16.83 4.53 -12.30
CA GLY A 78 -16.09 3.87 -13.37
C GLY A 78 -16.07 2.35 -13.27
N LYS A 79 -15.36 1.71 -14.20
CA LYS A 79 -15.35 0.27 -14.42
C LYS A 79 -14.19 -0.36 -13.65
N TYR A 80 -14.46 -1.48 -12.98
CA TYR A 80 -13.42 -2.33 -12.41
C TYR A 80 -12.66 -3.07 -13.53
N ILE A 81 -11.33 -3.11 -13.44
CA ILE A 81 -10.46 -3.75 -14.43
C ILE A 81 -10.51 -5.27 -14.27
N HIS A 82 -11.61 -5.88 -14.72
CA HIS A 82 -11.85 -7.32 -14.57
C HIS A 82 -10.81 -8.19 -15.29
N THR A 83 -10.12 -7.66 -16.29
CA THR A 83 -9.04 -8.38 -17.00
C THR A 83 -7.79 -8.57 -16.13
N ALA A 84 -7.65 -7.85 -15.03
CA ALA A 84 -6.59 -8.05 -14.05
C ALA A 84 -6.80 -9.28 -13.16
N THR A 85 -8.02 -9.85 -13.09
CA THR A 85 -8.31 -11.04 -12.27
C THR A 85 -8.96 -12.18 -13.08
N PRO A 86 -8.70 -13.45 -12.74
CA PRO A 86 -7.75 -13.93 -11.74
C PRO A 86 -6.33 -14.15 -12.27
N GLU A 87 -6.14 -14.18 -13.59
CA GLU A 87 -4.93 -14.72 -14.21
C GLU A 87 -3.68 -13.90 -13.91
N PHE A 88 -3.76 -12.58 -14.04
CA PHE A 88 -2.65 -11.68 -13.74
C PHE A 88 -2.29 -11.72 -12.25
N PHE A 89 -3.26 -11.57 -11.34
CA PHE A 89 -2.99 -11.71 -9.91
C PHE A 89 -2.47 -13.10 -9.51
N ASN A 90 -2.90 -14.16 -10.20
CA ASN A 90 -2.33 -15.50 -10.02
C ASN A 90 -0.85 -15.57 -10.41
N ASN A 91 -0.47 -14.88 -11.49
CA ASN A 91 0.92 -14.80 -11.92
C ASN A 91 1.78 -14.01 -10.91
N LEU A 92 1.24 -12.90 -10.39
CA LEU A 92 1.96 -12.04 -9.45
C LEU A 92 2.14 -12.68 -8.06
N PHE A 93 1.06 -13.23 -7.51
CA PHE A 93 0.99 -13.58 -6.09
C PHE A 93 0.77 -15.07 -5.84
N GLY A 94 0.56 -15.88 -6.88
CA GLY A 94 0.15 -17.28 -6.79
C GLY A 94 -1.38 -17.44 -6.75
N HIS A 95 -1.87 -18.66 -6.62
CA HIS A 95 -3.31 -18.94 -6.78
C HIS A 95 -4.22 -18.11 -5.86
N LYS A 96 -5.33 -17.64 -6.45
CA LYS A 96 -6.46 -17.02 -5.75
C LYS A 96 -6.81 -17.84 -4.53
N ASN A 97 -7.18 -17.16 -3.46
CA ASN A 97 -7.51 -17.75 -2.17
C ASN A 97 -6.35 -18.34 -1.36
N LYS A 98 -5.11 -18.36 -1.88
CA LYS A 98 -3.89 -18.75 -1.13
C LYS A 98 -3.06 -17.55 -0.67
N LYS A 99 -2.83 -16.60 -1.58
CA LYS A 99 -2.00 -15.41 -1.35
C LYS A 99 -2.68 -14.09 -1.73
N TRP A 100 -3.86 -14.18 -2.34
CA TRP A 100 -4.69 -13.03 -2.61
C TRP A 100 -6.18 -13.40 -2.65
N THR A 101 -7.06 -12.39 -2.64
CA THR A 101 -8.52 -12.53 -2.76
C THR A 101 -9.11 -11.44 -3.65
N ASP A 102 -10.30 -11.68 -4.20
CA ASP A 102 -11.01 -10.75 -5.07
C ASP A 102 -12.24 -10.20 -4.33
N ALA A 103 -12.14 -8.96 -3.85
CA ALA A 103 -13.19 -8.28 -3.12
C ALA A 103 -14.25 -7.68 -4.06
N HIS A 104 -13.94 -7.51 -5.35
CA HIS A 104 -14.95 -7.13 -6.35
C HIS A 104 -15.95 -8.27 -6.58
N GLU A 105 -15.46 -9.51 -6.76
CA GLU A 105 -16.33 -10.68 -6.95
C GLU A 105 -17.11 -11.04 -5.67
N ASN A 106 -16.44 -11.04 -4.51
CA ASN A 106 -17.10 -11.38 -3.24
C ASN A 106 -16.45 -10.67 -2.05
N ARG A 107 -16.91 -9.45 -1.77
CA ARG A 107 -16.41 -8.61 -0.67
C ARG A 107 -16.49 -9.29 0.69
N ASP A 108 -17.64 -9.88 1.03
CA ASP A 108 -17.85 -10.55 2.32
C ASP A 108 -16.89 -11.73 2.55
N GLN A 109 -16.68 -12.55 1.52
CA GLN A 109 -15.75 -13.66 1.59
C GLN A 109 -14.31 -13.18 1.75
N SER A 110 -13.94 -12.14 1.01
CA SER A 110 -12.64 -11.48 1.08
C SER A 110 -12.39 -10.89 2.48
N VAL A 111 -13.35 -10.15 3.04
CA VAL A 111 -13.32 -9.63 4.43
C VAL A 111 -13.14 -10.77 5.43
N LYS A 112 -13.96 -11.83 5.35
CA LYS A 112 -13.87 -12.98 6.26
C LYS A 112 -12.50 -13.67 6.20
N LYS A 113 -11.89 -13.73 5.02
CA LYS A 113 -10.57 -14.33 4.80
C LYS A 113 -9.45 -13.46 5.38
N VAL A 114 -9.40 -12.19 4.98
CA VAL A 114 -8.37 -11.25 5.44
C VAL A 114 -8.44 -11.12 6.95
N ARG A 115 -9.65 -11.00 7.53
CA ARG A 115 -9.85 -11.02 8.98
C ARG A 115 -9.19 -12.21 9.67
N LYS A 116 -9.32 -13.43 9.12
CA LYS A 116 -8.70 -14.63 9.72
C LYS A 116 -7.17 -14.53 9.73
N LEU A 117 -6.58 -14.02 8.65
CA LEU A 117 -5.14 -13.80 8.53
C LEU A 117 -4.67 -12.75 9.53
N VAL A 118 -5.29 -11.57 9.51
CA VAL A 118 -4.99 -10.46 10.42
C VAL A 118 -5.11 -10.89 11.88
N LYS A 119 -6.22 -11.56 12.25
CA LYS A 119 -6.41 -12.09 13.61
C LYS A 119 -5.29 -13.05 14.03
N LYS A 120 -4.84 -13.92 13.12
CA LYS A 120 -3.73 -14.85 13.39
C LYS A 120 -2.42 -14.12 13.61
N THR A 121 -2.09 -13.15 12.75
CA THR A 121 -0.88 -12.33 12.86
C THR A 121 -0.84 -11.58 14.19
N LEU A 122 -1.94 -10.88 14.53
CA LEU A 122 -2.05 -10.12 15.78
C LEU A 122 -1.92 -11.01 17.02
N LYS A 123 -2.58 -12.19 17.02
CA LYS A 123 -2.47 -13.18 18.11
C LYS A 123 -1.04 -13.73 18.27
N SER A 124 -0.29 -13.81 17.18
CA SER A 124 1.11 -14.28 17.19
C SER A 124 2.09 -13.17 17.58
N GLY A 125 1.60 -11.99 17.96
CA GLY A 125 2.42 -10.86 18.39
C GLY A 125 2.83 -9.90 17.27
N GLY A 126 2.66 -10.30 16.00
CA GLY A 126 2.98 -9.48 14.83
C GLY A 126 2.04 -8.29 14.62
N LYS A 127 2.47 -7.39 13.75
CA LYS A 127 1.71 -6.24 13.24
C LYS A 127 1.17 -6.54 11.84
N VAL A 128 0.21 -5.74 11.41
CA VAL A 128 -0.28 -5.73 10.03
C VAL A 128 -0.02 -4.36 9.45
N PHE A 129 0.76 -4.31 8.38
CA PHE A 129 0.99 -3.12 7.57
C PHE A 129 0.11 -3.21 6.33
N ILE A 130 -0.75 -2.23 6.14
CA ILE A 130 -1.67 -2.15 5.01
C ILE A 130 -1.11 -1.12 4.04
N GLN A 131 -0.82 -1.57 2.82
CA GLN A 131 -0.73 -0.72 1.63
C GLN A 131 -2.17 -0.49 1.17
N GLU A 132 -2.64 0.75 1.27
CA GLU A 132 -3.97 1.20 0.88
C GLU A 132 -3.90 1.92 -0.49
N ALA A 133 -3.58 1.14 -1.53
CA ALA A 133 -3.49 1.57 -2.93
C ALA A 133 -4.90 1.85 -3.49
N GLY A 134 -5.49 2.94 -3.01
CA GLY A 134 -6.89 3.30 -3.24
C GLY A 134 -7.58 3.69 -1.94
N GLN A 135 -8.78 3.16 -1.69
CA GLN A 135 -9.69 3.67 -0.65
C GLN A 135 -9.79 2.77 0.59
N SER A 136 -10.01 3.38 1.76
CA SER A 136 -10.03 2.69 3.06
C SER A 136 -11.30 1.86 3.36
N ASP A 137 -12.24 1.77 2.43
CA ASP A 137 -13.53 1.09 2.61
C ASP A 137 -13.38 -0.40 2.94
N PHE A 138 -12.51 -1.11 2.22
CA PHE A 138 -12.28 -2.54 2.48
C PHE A 138 -11.61 -2.76 3.83
N THR A 139 -10.62 -1.93 4.14
CA THR A 139 -9.92 -1.93 5.43
C THR A 139 -10.89 -1.69 6.58
N HIS A 140 -11.80 -0.73 6.46
CA HIS A 140 -12.87 -0.50 7.45
C HIS A 140 -13.69 -1.77 7.70
N ASP A 141 -14.24 -2.37 6.64
CA ASP A 141 -15.13 -3.53 6.76
C ASP A 141 -14.39 -4.74 7.36
N MET A 142 -13.11 -4.92 6.99
CA MET A 142 -12.22 -5.92 7.58
C MET A 142 -12.00 -5.70 9.08
N LEU A 143 -11.74 -4.46 9.49
CA LEU A 143 -11.50 -4.11 10.90
C LEU A 143 -12.77 -4.25 11.76
N LYS A 144 -13.94 -3.91 11.23
CA LYS A 144 -15.23 -4.18 11.90
C LYS A 144 -15.41 -5.67 12.15
N ALA A 145 -15.22 -6.48 11.11
CA ALA A 145 -15.31 -7.93 11.21
C ALA A 145 -14.27 -8.50 12.19
N LEU A 146 -13.10 -7.87 12.32
CA LEU A 146 -12.05 -8.25 13.27
C LEU A 146 -12.45 -7.97 14.73
N ILE A 147 -13.08 -6.84 14.99
CA ILE A 147 -13.66 -6.48 16.30
C ILE A 147 -14.78 -7.46 16.67
N GLU A 148 -15.70 -7.75 15.74
CA GLU A 148 -16.76 -8.75 15.94
C GLU A 148 -16.21 -10.14 16.24
N ALA A 149 -15.02 -10.46 15.71
CA ALA A 149 -14.31 -11.69 16.03
C ALA A 149 -13.57 -11.64 17.39
N GLY A 150 -13.78 -10.61 18.20
CA GLY A 150 -13.25 -10.49 19.57
C GLY A 150 -11.80 -10.02 19.65
N VAL A 151 -11.29 -9.31 18.64
CA VAL A 151 -9.98 -8.65 18.76
C VAL A 151 -10.14 -7.30 19.45
N ASP A 152 -9.34 -7.07 20.49
CA ASP A 152 -9.35 -5.84 21.27
C ASP A 152 -9.01 -4.62 20.41
N ARG A 153 -9.78 -3.53 20.57
CA ARG A 153 -9.61 -2.29 19.79
C ARG A 153 -8.27 -1.61 20.03
N ASN A 154 -7.70 -1.70 21.22
CA ASN A 154 -6.36 -1.18 21.53
C ASN A 154 -5.27 -1.98 20.83
N VAL A 155 -5.46 -3.30 20.65
CA VAL A 155 -4.56 -4.14 19.85
C VAL A 155 -4.61 -3.70 18.39
N ILE A 156 -5.81 -3.47 17.84
CA ILE A 156 -5.97 -2.95 16.47
C ILE A 156 -5.27 -1.60 16.33
N LYS A 157 -5.56 -0.65 17.23
CA LYS A 157 -5.01 0.71 17.19
C LYS A 157 -3.48 0.75 17.26
N SER A 158 -2.85 -0.18 17.97
CA SER A 158 -1.39 -0.23 18.15
C SER A 158 -0.65 -1.13 17.16
N LYS A 159 -1.34 -2.06 16.48
CA LYS A 159 -0.70 -3.09 15.64
C LYS A 159 -1.20 -3.16 14.20
N VAL A 160 -2.25 -2.42 13.83
CA VAL A 160 -2.64 -2.24 12.44
C VAL A 160 -2.15 -0.86 11.99
N ILE A 161 -1.22 -0.87 11.04
CA ILE A 161 -0.60 0.31 10.46
C ILE A 161 -1.17 0.46 9.05
N VAL A 162 -1.91 1.53 8.79
CA VAL A 162 -2.47 1.84 7.47
C VAL A 162 -1.61 2.93 6.86
N VAL A 163 -1.07 2.70 5.67
CA VAL A 163 -0.25 3.67 4.94
C VAL A 163 -0.98 4.01 3.66
N GLN A 164 -1.31 5.29 3.49
CA GLN A 164 -2.08 5.76 2.35
C GLN A 164 -1.46 7.05 1.80
N HIS A 165 -1.21 7.12 0.49
CA HIS A 165 -0.87 8.39 -0.20
C HIS A 165 -2.10 9.05 -0.82
N SER A 166 -1.93 10.16 -1.55
CA SER A 166 -2.96 10.82 -2.39
C SER A 166 -4.21 11.38 -1.68
N ASN A 167 -4.50 12.66 -1.87
CA ASN A 167 -5.78 13.22 -1.39
C ASN A 167 -6.98 12.59 -2.12
N TRP A 168 -6.80 12.24 -3.40
CA TRP A 168 -7.86 11.60 -4.19
C TRP A 168 -8.27 10.26 -3.57
N ASN A 169 -7.31 9.45 -3.12
CA ASN A 169 -7.58 8.17 -2.44
C ASN A 169 -8.44 8.35 -1.16
N GLU A 170 -8.20 9.41 -0.41
CA GLU A 170 -9.03 9.77 0.73
C GLU A 170 -10.41 10.29 0.31
N ASP A 171 -10.47 11.18 -0.70
CA ASP A 171 -11.72 11.77 -1.20
C ASP A 171 -12.66 10.74 -1.84
N LYS A 172 -12.11 9.65 -2.38
CA LYS A 172 -12.87 8.53 -2.96
C LYS A 172 -13.27 7.45 -1.96
N SER A 173 -12.81 7.55 -0.72
CA SER A 173 -13.30 6.71 0.38
C SER A 173 -14.66 7.21 0.86
N ASP A 174 -15.48 6.32 1.42
CA ASP A 174 -16.57 6.74 2.31
C ASP A 174 -15.96 7.49 3.50
N GLN A 175 -16.34 8.75 3.69
CA GLN A 175 -15.69 9.63 4.68
C GLN A 175 -15.91 9.14 6.12
N THR A 176 -17.08 8.57 6.42
CA THR A 176 -17.36 8.03 7.76
C THR A 176 -16.47 6.83 8.03
N LYS A 177 -16.27 5.96 7.04
CA LYS A 177 -15.37 4.81 7.16
C LYS A 177 -13.91 5.21 7.25
N LEU A 178 -13.46 6.17 6.43
CA LEU A 178 -12.09 6.69 6.47
C LEU A 178 -11.76 7.31 7.83
N GLU A 179 -12.62 8.19 8.33
CA GLU A 179 -12.46 8.79 9.67
C GLU A 179 -12.43 7.71 10.75
N TRP A 180 -13.25 6.67 10.62
CA TRP A 180 -13.22 5.54 11.54
C TRP A 180 -11.87 4.80 11.47
N VAL A 181 -11.35 4.50 10.27
CA VAL A 181 -10.04 3.83 10.11
C VAL A 181 -8.93 4.67 10.73
N LYS A 182 -8.87 5.98 10.43
CA LYS A 182 -7.91 6.94 11.00
C LYS A 182 -7.92 6.93 12.53
N ASN A 183 -9.11 6.90 13.13
CA ASN A 183 -9.27 6.96 14.59
C ASN A 183 -8.98 5.63 15.32
N ASN A 184 -9.00 4.50 14.59
CA ASN A 184 -8.94 3.15 15.17
C ASN A 184 -7.68 2.35 14.78
N THR A 185 -6.78 2.94 13.99
CA THR A 185 -5.52 2.33 13.56
C THR A 185 -4.35 3.27 13.83
N TYR A 186 -3.13 2.80 13.59
CA TYR A 186 -1.99 3.69 13.36
C TYR A 186 -2.02 4.11 11.89
N TYR A 187 -2.72 5.20 11.60
CA TYR A 187 -2.89 5.70 10.24
C TYR A 187 -1.76 6.66 9.87
N VAL A 188 -1.14 6.43 8.71
CA VAL A 188 -0.03 7.20 8.17
C VAL A 188 -0.43 7.75 6.82
N LYS A 189 -0.71 9.06 6.79
CA LYS A 189 -0.76 9.80 5.54
C LYS A 189 0.67 10.12 5.10
N ILE A 190 1.03 9.68 3.90
CA ILE A 190 2.30 10.03 3.27
C ILE A 190 2.05 10.95 2.07
N ASP A 191 3.11 11.64 1.63
CA ASP A 191 3.01 12.52 0.47
C ASP A 191 2.72 11.73 -0.81
N ASP A 192 2.15 12.41 -1.80
CA ASP A 192 1.60 11.80 -2.99
C ASP A 192 2.68 11.21 -3.91
N GLY A 193 2.71 9.89 -4.05
CA GLY A 193 3.60 9.16 -4.96
C GLY A 193 3.41 9.48 -6.45
N ASN A 194 2.36 10.23 -6.84
CA ASN A 194 2.23 10.76 -8.20
C ASN A 194 3.11 11.98 -8.47
N SER A 195 3.54 12.67 -7.42
CA SER A 195 4.32 13.92 -7.53
C SER A 195 5.77 13.67 -7.11
N PRO A 196 6.77 14.08 -7.92
CA PRO A 196 8.18 13.93 -7.56
C PRO A 196 8.67 15.00 -6.56
N ASP A 197 7.92 16.09 -6.38
CA ASP A 197 8.32 17.27 -5.61
C ASP A 197 7.78 17.24 -4.16
N ASN A 198 7.96 16.13 -3.45
CA ASN A 198 7.54 15.98 -2.05
C ASN A 198 8.44 14.97 -1.28
N ASN A 199 8.03 14.54 -0.07
CA ASN A 199 8.84 13.65 0.78
C ASN A 199 8.75 12.17 0.41
N THR A 200 8.09 11.83 -0.69
CA THR A 200 8.00 10.47 -1.21
C THR A 200 8.45 10.41 -2.67
N PRO A 201 8.84 9.23 -3.18
CA PRO A 201 9.22 9.11 -4.59
C PRO A 201 8.04 9.32 -5.53
N GLY A 202 8.21 10.16 -6.55
CA GLY A 202 7.29 10.30 -7.67
C GLY A 202 7.38 9.12 -8.64
N TYR A 203 6.65 8.04 -8.36
CA TYR A 203 6.60 6.81 -9.17
C TYR A 203 5.62 6.89 -10.35
N ASN A 204 5.50 8.08 -10.96
CA ASN A 204 4.67 8.36 -12.13
C ASN A 204 5.52 9.08 -13.19
N ASN A 205 5.75 8.44 -14.35
CA ASN A 205 6.59 9.02 -15.41
C ASN A 205 6.23 8.56 -16.82
N LYS A 206 6.00 9.53 -17.71
CA LYS A 206 5.67 9.35 -19.13
C LYS A 206 6.81 8.81 -20.00
N ASN A 207 8.02 8.70 -19.46
CA ASN A 207 9.17 8.19 -20.21
C ASN A 207 9.01 6.70 -20.49
N THR A 208 8.82 6.37 -21.77
CA THR A 208 8.60 4.99 -22.26
C THR A 208 9.77 4.05 -22.01
N ARG A 209 10.98 4.58 -21.73
CA ARG A 209 12.18 3.76 -21.51
C ARG A 209 11.97 2.69 -20.44
N PHE A 210 11.18 2.97 -19.41
CA PHE A 210 10.98 2.07 -18.28
C PHE A 210 10.16 0.86 -18.71
N MET A 211 9.06 1.08 -19.43
CA MET A 211 8.28 0.00 -20.03
C MET A 211 9.12 -0.77 -21.06
N THR A 212 9.87 -0.08 -21.93
CA THR A 212 10.77 -0.73 -22.89
C THR A 212 11.79 -1.62 -22.20
N GLN A 213 12.43 -1.15 -21.13
CA GLN A 213 13.40 -1.93 -20.35
C GLN A 213 12.74 -3.12 -19.64
N ALA A 214 11.53 -2.96 -19.10
CA ALA A 214 10.84 -4.03 -18.41
C ALA A 214 10.50 -5.20 -19.36
N LEU A 215 10.11 -4.88 -20.61
CA LEU A 215 9.73 -5.85 -21.64
C LEU A 215 10.90 -6.38 -22.47
N ALA A 216 12.08 -5.79 -22.34
CA ALA A 216 13.24 -6.08 -23.16
C ALA A 216 13.69 -7.53 -22.98
N SER A 217 14.07 -8.22 -24.07
CA SER A 217 14.54 -9.61 -24.00
C SER A 217 15.82 -9.76 -23.19
N GLU A 218 16.56 -8.65 -23.06
CA GLU A 218 17.85 -8.50 -22.40
C GLU A 218 17.70 -8.20 -20.89
N ASN A 219 16.51 -7.82 -20.42
CA ASN A 219 16.26 -7.66 -18.98
C ASN A 219 16.47 -9.03 -18.32
N PRO A 220 17.47 -9.25 -17.44
CA PRO A 220 17.76 -10.58 -16.93
C PRO A 220 16.68 -11.13 -15.98
N ASN A 221 15.80 -10.28 -15.45
CA ASN A 221 14.73 -10.69 -14.53
C ASN A 221 13.50 -11.21 -15.28
N ALA A 222 13.53 -12.49 -15.65
CA ALA A 222 12.45 -13.12 -16.41
C ALA A 222 11.06 -13.04 -15.73
N LYS A 223 11.00 -13.05 -14.39
CA LYS A 223 9.74 -12.89 -13.66
C LYS A 223 9.19 -11.48 -13.81
N ALA A 224 10.02 -10.46 -13.61
CA ALA A 224 9.61 -9.08 -13.84
C ALA A 224 9.15 -8.86 -15.29
N ARG A 225 9.88 -9.39 -16.29
CA ARG A 225 9.41 -9.33 -17.69
C ARG A 225 7.99 -9.88 -17.83
N SER A 226 7.72 -11.08 -17.30
CA SER A 226 6.39 -11.69 -17.34
C SER A 226 5.30 -10.85 -16.64
N PHE A 227 5.62 -10.23 -15.50
CA PHE A 227 4.69 -9.36 -14.78
C PHE A 227 4.33 -8.12 -15.61
N TRP A 228 5.35 -7.44 -16.13
CA TRP A 228 5.17 -6.20 -16.91
C TRP A 228 4.58 -6.45 -18.31
N GLU A 229 4.86 -7.59 -18.95
CA GLU A 229 4.21 -8.01 -20.20
C GLU A 229 2.69 -8.13 -20.02
N GLN A 230 2.25 -8.79 -18.95
CA GLN A 230 0.82 -8.95 -18.67
C GLN A 230 0.18 -7.62 -18.26
N ALA A 231 0.85 -6.83 -17.42
CA ALA A 231 0.37 -5.50 -17.02
C ALA A 231 0.16 -4.60 -18.25
N ASN A 232 1.17 -4.50 -19.12
CA ASN A 232 1.09 -3.72 -20.36
C ASN A 232 0.00 -4.23 -21.32
N LYS A 233 -0.19 -5.56 -21.41
CA LYS A 233 -1.28 -6.15 -22.21
C LYS A 233 -2.65 -5.77 -21.65
N ILE A 234 -2.83 -5.80 -20.33
CA ILE A 234 -4.07 -5.40 -19.66
C ILE A 234 -4.36 -3.94 -19.94
N CYS A 235 -3.42 -3.03 -19.65
CA CYS A 235 -3.63 -1.60 -19.82
C CYS A 235 -3.93 -1.22 -21.27
N LYS A 236 -3.27 -1.84 -22.25
CA LYS A 236 -3.53 -1.59 -23.69
C LYS A 236 -4.83 -2.19 -24.22
N GLY A 237 -5.29 -3.29 -23.62
CA GLY A 237 -6.47 -4.03 -24.06
C GLY A 237 -7.75 -3.64 -23.32
N TRP A 238 -7.63 -2.80 -22.28
CA TRP A 238 -8.73 -2.38 -21.43
C TRP A 238 -9.44 -1.15 -22.00
N GLU A 239 -10.77 -1.16 -21.98
CA GLU A 239 -11.57 0.03 -22.30
C GLU A 239 -11.74 0.87 -21.04
N ALA A 240 -10.79 1.76 -20.82
CA ALA A 240 -10.71 2.60 -19.64
C ALA A 240 -11.94 3.52 -19.51
N SER A 241 -12.56 3.52 -18.33
CA SER A 241 -13.56 4.57 -18.00
C SER A 241 -12.91 5.90 -17.61
N TRP A 242 -11.62 5.87 -17.31
CA TRP A 242 -10.74 7.02 -17.20
C TRP A 242 -9.35 6.56 -17.68
N GLU A 243 -8.76 7.27 -18.63
CA GLU A 243 -7.48 6.88 -19.22
C GLU A 243 -6.33 7.54 -18.45
N ASN A 244 -5.48 6.72 -17.82
CA ASN A 244 -4.29 7.25 -17.16
C ASN A 244 -3.33 7.86 -18.20
N PRO A 245 -3.06 9.18 -18.16
CA PRO A 245 -2.29 9.85 -19.20
C PRO A 245 -0.83 9.42 -19.24
N THR A 246 -0.28 8.88 -18.15
CA THR A 246 1.08 8.35 -18.15
C THR A 246 1.15 7.00 -18.84
N ILE A 247 0.22 6.11 -18.51
CA ILE A 247 0.14 4.75 -19.08
C ILE A 247 -0.25 4.82 -20.56
N ALA A 248 -1.18 5.69 -20.94
CA ALA A 248 -1.56 5.93 -22.33
C ALA A 248 -0.39 6.41 -23.20
N ASN A 249 0.55 7.18 -22.62
CA ASN A 249 1.79 7.59 -23.29
C ASN A 249 2.85 6.47 -23.37
N GLY A 250 2.56 5.27 -22.86
CA GLY A 250 3.50 4.15 -22.78
C GLY A 250 4.51 4.28 -21.63
N GLY A 251 4.27 5.20 -20.70
CA GLY A 251 5.06 5.36 -19.48
C GLY A 251 4.70 4.33 -18.41
N VAL A 252 5.16 4.59 -17.19
CA VAL A 252 4.87 3.76 -16.02
C VAL A 252 4.33 4.63 -14.89
N ASP A 253 3.30 4.12 -14.24
CA ASP A 253 2.65 4.75 -13.10
C ASP A 253 2.36 3.65 -12.11
N PHE A 254 3.14 3.59 -11.04
CA PHE A 254 3.02 2.61 -9.97
C PHE A 254 3.06 3.35 -8.63
N SER A 255 2.43 4.53 -8.63
CA SER A 255 2.50 5.51 -7.55
C SER A 255 2.09 4.93 -6.19
N ASP A 256 1.15 3.99 -6.14
CA ASP A 256 0.74 3.33 -4.89
C ASP A 256 1.84 2.51 -4.21
N CYS A 257 2.87 2.06 -4.95
CA CYS A 257 4.02 1.38 -4.33
C CYS A 257 4.87 2.30 -3.44
N VAL A 258 4.57 3.61 -3.41
CA VAL A 258 5.16 4.53 -2.46
C VAL A 258 4.83 4.17 -1.00
N GLU A 259 3.70 3.52 -0.79
CA GLU A 259 3.30 2.99 0.51
C GLU A 259 4.21 1.82 0.90
N ASN A 260 4.55 0.93 -0.03
CA ASN A 260 5.51 -0.14 0.21
C ASN A 260 6.92 0.40 0.45
N TRP A 261 7.32 1.46 -0.27
CA TRP A 261 8.58 2.17 -0.02
C TRP A 261 8.66 2.67 1.43
N TRP A 262 7.55 3.21 1.94
CA TRP A 262 7.46 3.62 3.34
C TRP A 262 7.43 2.41 4.29
N ILE A 263 6.58 1.40 4.05
CA ILE A 263 6.42 0.23 4.92
C ILE A 263 7.76 -0.49 5.13
N PHE A 264 8.53 -0.67 4.07
CA PHE A 264 9.83 -1.36 4.12
C PHE A 264 11.02 -0.45 4.44
N ASP A 265 10.77 0.83 4.76
CA ASP A 265 11.81 1.82 5.09
C ASP A 265 12.93 1.87 4.04
N LEU A 266 12.55 1.89 2.75
CA LEU A 266 13.51 1.75 1.65
C LEU A 266 14.39 2.99 1.44
N LYS A 267 13.93 4.17 1.85
CA LYS A 267 14.68 5.44 1.79
C LYS A 267 15.33 5.65 0.41
N ASP A 268 16.63 5.90 0.38
CA ASP A 268 17.44 6.20 -0.80
C ASP A 268 17.61 5.00 -1.74
N LYS A 269 17.28 3.78 -1.32
CA LYS A 269 17.41 2.57 -2.15
C LYS A 269 16.52 2.60 -3.37
N THR A 270 15.35 3.22 -3.28
CA THR A 270 14.42 3.38 -4.40
C THR A 270 13.74 4.75 -4.38
N ASP A 271 14.45 5.81 -3.99
CA ASP A 271 13.89 7.18 -3.95
C ASP A 271 13.55 7.80 -5.33
N SER A 272 13.64 7.01 -6.40
CA SER A 272 13.30 7.38 -7.77
C SER A 272 12.92 6.15 -8.59
N ILE A 273 12.19 6.35 -9.68
CA ILE A 273 11.82 5.26 -10.60
C ILE A 273 13.08 4.56 -11.14
N ALA A 274 14.15 5.29 -11.44
CA ALA A 274 15.38 4.69 -11.96
C ALA A 274 16.01 3.70 -10.97
N LYS A 275 16.12 4.08 -9.69
CA LYS A 275 16.63 3.20 -8.63
C LYS A 275 15.68 2.02 -8.37
N PHE A 276 14.36 2.26 -8.38
CA PHE A 276 13.37 1.18 -8.28
C PHE A 276 13.52 0.17 -9.43
N TRP A 277 13.63 0.68 -10.67
CA TRP A 277 13.78 -0.16 -11.86
C TRP A 277 15.03 -1.01 -11.79
N GLU A 278 16.18 -0.39 -11.51
CA GLU A 278 17.45 -1.09 -11.41
C GLU A 278 17.40 -2.21 -10.36
N ARG A 279 16.84 -1.90 -9.18
CA ARG A 279 16.77 -2.84 -8.06
C ARG A 279 15.77 -3.97 -8.27
N TYR A 280 14.53 -3.66 -8.65
CA TYR A 280 13.44 -4.64 -8.59
C TYR A 280 12.99 -5.13 -9.95
N VAL A 281 13.02 -4.30 -10.99
CA VAL A 281 12.55 -4.67 -12.33
C VAL A 281 13.65 -5.34 -13.14
N ILE A 282 14.84 -4.76 -13.15
CA ILE A 282 16.01 -5.32 -13.83
C ILE A 282 16.75 -6.31 -12.92
N ASN A 283 16.63 -6.15 -11.60
CA ASN A 283 17.29 -6.99 -10.59
C ASN A 283 18.82 -7.02 -10.81
N LYS A 284 19.42 -5.83 -11.01
CA LYS A 284 20.86 -5.70 -10.99
C LYS A 284 21.38 -5.80 -9.54
N PRO A 285 22.50 -6.50 -9.31
CA PRO A 285 23.13 -6.60 -7.99
C PRO A 285 23.47 -5.25 -7.37
#